data_AF-A0A560C938-F1
#
_entry.id   AF-A0A560C938-F1
#
_cell.length_a   1.000
_cell.length_b   1.000
_cell.length_c   1.000
_cell.angle_alpha   90.00
_cell.angle_beta   90.00
_cell.angle_gamma   90.00
#
_symmetry.space_group_name_H-M   'P 1'
#
loop_
_entity.id
_entity.type
_entity.pdbx_description
1 polymer ?
#
loop_
_entity_poly.entity_id
_entity_poly.type
_entity_poly.pdbx_seq_one_letter_code
_entity_poly.pdbx_strand_id
1 'polypeptide(L)'
;MPATPPHPPLLLLQRRGALRLIAAVIPAVILALFARPARAEDPRLSDVWRCGGGDCPGYEYHPRVGDPEHGAPAGTAFQDLPADWFCPRCGAGKPDFRRMGD
;
A
#
# COMPACT_ATOMS: atom_id res chain seq x y z
N MET A 1 0.58 36.11 -74.89
CA MET A 1 1.06 35.87 -73.51
C MET A 1 0.09 34.89 -72.86
N PRO A 2 0.51 33.64 -72.58
CA PRO A 2 -0.36 32.57 -72.08
C PRO A 2 -0.78 32.77 -70.62
N ALA A 3 -1.99 32.30 -70.32
CA ALA A 3 -2.70 32.43 -69.06
C ALA A 3 -2.02 31.67 -67.91
N THR A 4 -1.90 32.33 -66.76
CA THR A 4 -1.48 31.74 -65.48
C THR A 4 -2.70 31.09 -64.79
N PRO A 5 -2.62 29.82 -64.32
CA PRO A 5 -3.74 29.11 -63.70
C PRO A 5 -4.02 29.54 -62.24
N PRO A 6 -5.23 29.29 -61.71
CA PRO A 6 -5.57 29.58 -60.31
C PRO A 6 -4.87 28.61 -59.35
N HIS A 7 -4.24 29.16 -58.31
CA HIS A 7 -3.59 28.37 -57.25
C HIS A 7 -4.64 27.77 -56.30
N PRO A 8 -4.54 26.48 -55.92
CA PRO A 8 -5.38 25.86 -54.90
C PRO A 8 -5.00 26.32 -53.47
N PRO A 9 -5.93 26.27 -52.51
CA PRO A 9 -5.72 26.81 -51.17
C PRO A 9 -4.75 25.98 -50.32
N LEU A 10 -3.72 26.64 -49.80
CA LEU A 10 -2.66 26.16 -48.91
C LEU A 10 -3.12 25.81 -47.48
N LEU A 11 -4.35 25.30 -47.29
CA LEU A 11 -4.99 25.23 -45.97
C LEU A 11 -5.23 23.81 -45.41
N LEU A 12 -4.65 22.76 -45.98
CA LEU A 12 -4.97 21.38 -45.57
C LEU A 12 -3.81 20.42 -45.24
N LEU A 13 -2.56 20.87 -45.10
CA LEU A 13 -1.44 19.93 -44.88
C LEU A 13 -0.48 20.24 -43.71
N GLN A 14 -1.00 20.65 -42.54
CA GLN A 14 -0.15 20.79 -41.32
C GLN A 14 -0.74 20.33 -39.97
N ARG A 15 -1.87 19.59 -39.91
CA ARG A 15 -2.44 19.13 -38.61
C ARG A 15 -2.34 17.63 -38.31
N ARG A 16 -1.45 16.87 -38.95
CA ARG A 16 -1.37 15.39 -38.77
C ARG A 16 -0.18 14.86 -37.97
N GLY A 17 0.71 15.71 -37.45
CA GLY A 17 2.00 15.28 -36.87
C GLY A 17 2.09 15.06 -35.36
N ALA A 18 1.31 15.76 -34.53
CA ALA A 18 1.57 15.80 -33.07
C ALA A 18 0.70 14.86 -32.21
N LEU A 19 -0.38 14.29 -32.77
CA LEU A 19 -1.40 13.59 -31.97
C LEU A 19 -1.09 12.11 -31.69
N ARG A 20 -0.08 11.51 -32.36
CA ARG A 20 0.25 10.08 -32.21
C ARG A 20 1.14 9.73 -31.03
N LEU A 21 1.86 10.70 -30.45
CA LEU A 21 2.74 10.47 -29.29
C LEU A 21 1.96 10.43 -27.96
N ILE A 22 0.81 11.11 -27.89
CA ILE A 22 -0.02 11.22 -26.69
C ILE A 22 -0.69 9.87 -26.35
N ALA A 23 -1.07 9.08 -27.37
CA ALA A 23 -1.79 7.82 -27.19
C ALA A 23 -0.95 6.65 -26.64
N ALA A 24 0.38 6.69 -26.75
CA ALA A 24 1.26 5.61 -26.25
C ALA A 24 1.93 5.96 -24.90
N VAL A 25 2.15 7.25 -24.64
CA VAL A 25 2.82 7.70 -23.40
C VAL A 25 1.84 7.80 -22.24
N ILE A 26 0.61 8.25 -22.48
CA ILE A 26 -0.44 8.33 -21.44
C ILE A 26 -0.75 6.96 -20.80
N PRO A 27 -1.01 5.86 -21.54
CA PRO A 27 -1.29 4.58 -20.90
C PRO A 27 -0.08 4.01 -20.13
N ALA A 28 1.15 4.25 -20.58
CA ALA A 28 2.36 3.83 -19.88
C ALA A 28 2.60 4.64 -18.59
N VAL A 29 2.35 5.95 -18.61
CA VAL A 29 2.48 6.83 -17.45
C VAL A 29 1.36 6.57 -16.44
N ILE A 30 0.12 6.38 -16.88
CA ILE A 30 -0.99 5.95 -16.01
C ILE A 30 -0.66 4.60 -15.38
N LEU A 31 -0.19 3.62 -16.16
CA LEU A 31 0.22 2.33 -15.60
C LEU A 31 1.34 2.50 -14.56
N ALA A 32 2.35 3.32 -14.79
CA ALA A 32 3.44 3.55 -13.84
C ALA A 32 3.04 4.36 -12.59
N LEU A 33 2.10 5.31 -12.71
CA LEU A 33 1.60 6.12 -11.58
C LEU A 33 0.60 5.36 -10.70
N PHE A 34 -0.21 4.48 -11.29
CA PHE A 34 -1.19 3.66 -10.57
C PHE A 34 -0.65 2.27 -10.18
N ALA A 35 0.41 1.78 -10.81
CA ALA A 35 1.22 0.67 -10.30
C ALA A 35 2.08 1.17 -9.13
N ARG A 36 1.40 1.64 -8.08
CA ARG A 36 2.00 1.67 -6.75
C ARG A 36 2.48 0.25 -6.50
N PRO A 37 3.79 0.02 -6.25
CA PRO A 37 4.19 -1.27 -5.73
C PRO A 37 3.40 -1.41 -4.44
N ALA A 38 2.55 -2.43 -4.35
CA ALA A 38 2.07 -2.88 -3.07
C ALA A 38 3.34 -3.09 -2.25
N ARG A 39 3.67 -2.11 -1.41
CA ARG A 39 4.73 -2.22 -0.44
C ARG A 39 4.32 -3.48 0.30
N ALA A 40 5.01 -4.58 0.05
CA ALA A 40 4.62 -5.89 0.56
C ALA A 40 4.40 -5.70 2.05
N GLU A 41 3.13 -5.62 2.45
CA GLU A 41 2.79 -5.44 3.84
C GLU A 41 3.36 -6.65 4.52
N ASP A 42 4.11 -6.44 5.60
CA ASP A 42 4.75 -7.58 6.26
C ASP A 42 3.62 -8.54 6.69
N PRO A 43 3.59 -9.77 6.16
CA PRO A 43 2.45 -10.67 6.36
C PRO A 43 2.32 -11.06 7.84
N ARG A 44 3.35 -10.87 8.66
CA ARG A 44 3.28 -11.11 10.10
C ARG A 44 2.46 -10.03 10.82
N LEU A 45 2.07 -8.96 10.13
CA LEU A 45 1.19 -7.92 10.67
C LEU A 45 -0.30 -8.24 10.53
N SER A 46 -0.69 -9.28 9.78
CA SER A 46 -2.08 -9.77 9.75
C SER A 46 -2.39 -10.73 10.89
N ASP A 47 -1.38 -11.38 11.49
CA ASP A 47 -1.57 -12.31 12.59
C ASP A 47 -2.09 -11.59 13.85
N VAL A 48 -3.34 -11.86 14.24
CA VAL A 48 -3.92 -11.37 15.51
C VAL A 48 -3.50 -12.31 16.66
N TRP A 49 -3.12 -11.75 17.80
CA TRP A 49 -2.66 -12.52 18.96
C TRP A 49 -3.58 -12.32 20.14
N ARG A 50 -4.20 -13.39 20.61
CA ARG A 50 -5.09 -13.36 21.77
C ARG A 50 -4.35 -13.83 23.02
N CYS A 51 -4.44 -13.05 24.09
CA CYS A 51 -3.94 -13.47 25.40
C CYS A 51 -4.72 -14.68 25.92
N GLY A 52 -4.02 -15.75 26.28
CA GLY A 52 -4.58 -16.97 26.86
C GLY A 52 -4.42 -17.07 28.39
N GLY A 53 -3.85 -16.05 29.04
CA GLY A 53 -3.71 -16.01 30.49
C GLY A 53 -5.07 -16.13 31.19
N GLY A 54 -5.18 -17.06 32.14
CA GLY A 54 -6.45 -17.49 32.76
C GLY A 54 -7.28 -16.40 33.45
N ASP A 55 -6.70 -15.23 33.69
CA ASP A 55 -7.35 -14.06 34.31
C ASP A 55 -7.78 -12.98 33.28
N CYS A 56 -7.45 -13.13 32.00
CA CYS A 56 -7.76 -12.14 30.94
C CYS A 56 -8.40 -12.79 29.71
N PRO A 57 -9.74 -12.91 29.67
CA PRO A 57 -10.43 -13.26 28.45
C PRO A 57 -10.46 -12.06 27.48
N GLY A 58 -9.82 -12.23 26.31
CA GLY A 58 -10.11 -11.39 25.14
C GLY A 58 -9.28 -10.11 24.97
N TYR A 59 -8.07 -10.03 25.53
CA TYR A 59 -7.10 -9.05 25.00
C TYR A 59 -6.54 -9.58 23.67
N GLU A 60 -6.64 -8.76 22.63
CA GLU A 60 -6.20 -9.07 21.27
C GLU A 60 -5.19 -8.02 20.82
N TYR A 61 -3.96 -8.46 20.62
CA TYR A 61 -2.90 -7.64 20.06
C TYR A 61 -2.99 -7.65 18.54
N HIS A 62 -3.18 -6.46 17.97
CA HIS A 62 -3.19 -6.23 16.53
C HIS A 62 -1.88 -5.58 16.11
N PRO A 63 -0.97 -6.27 15.40
CA PRO A 63 0.32 -5.72 15.00
C PRO A 63 0.27 -4.40 14.22
N ARG A 64 -0.76 -4.22 13.37
CA ARG A 64 -0.96 -2.97 12.61
C ARG A 64 -1.27 -1.78 13.50
N VAL A 65 -1.98 -2.02 14.60
CA VAL A 65 -2.35 -0.99 15.58
C VAL A 65 -1.22 -0.82 16.60
N GLY A 66 -0.57 -1.92 16.97
CA GLY A 66 0.37 -1.96 18.08
C GLY A 66 -0.33 -1.69 19.41
N ASP A 67 0.49 -1.34 20.40
CA ASP A 67 0.10 -0.87 21.72
C ASP A 67 1.12 0.22 22.19
N PRO A 68 1.05 1.45 21.63
CA PRO A 68 2.08 2.47 21.81
C PRO A 68 2.19 2.98 23.24
N GLU A 69 1.09 2.93 23.99
CA GLU A 69 1.02 3.28 25.42
C GLU A 69 1.81 2.28 26.29
N HIS A 70 1.89 1.01 25.88
CA HIS A 70 2.69 -0.03 26.55
C HIS A 70 3.99 -0.38 25.80
N GLY A 71 4.51 0.55 24.98
CA GLY A 71 5.83 0.44 24.36
C GLY A 71 5.91 -0.40 23.07
N ALA A 72 4.76 -0.72 22.47
CA ALA A 72 4.67 -1.42 21.18
C ALA A 72 4.14 -0.47 20.09
N PRO A 73 4.96 0.18 19.26
CA PRO A 73 4.46 1.09 18.24
C PRO A 73 3.59 0.38 17.18
N ALA A 74 2.75 1.15 16.47
CA ALA A 74 1.95 0.64 15.38
C ALA A 74 2.83 0.04 14.25
N GLY A 75 2.42 -1.11 13.71
CA GLY A 75 3.18 -1.84 12.69
C GLY A 75 4.28 -2.74 13.27
N THR A 76 4.27 -2.99 14.59
CA THR A 76 5.20 -3.93 15.23
C THR A 76 4.60 -5.33 15.16
N ALA A 77 5.30 -6.29 14.54
CA ALA A 77 4.89 -7.69 14.58
C ALA A 77 5.00 -8.21 16.01
N PHE A 78 4.10 -9.11 16.44
CA PHE A 78 4.16 -9.69 17.79
C PHE A 78 5.52 -10.37 18.09
N GLN A 79 6.15 -10.92 17.05
CA GLN A 79 7.47 -11.52 17.12
C GLN A 79 8.57 -10.49 17.44
N ASP A 80 8.40 -9.25 17.00
CA ASP A 80 9.35 -8.14 17.18
C ASP A 80 9.21 -7.44 18.54
N LEU A 81 8.11 -7.68 19.26
CA LEU A 81 7.92 -7.17 20.61
C LEU A 81 9.07 -7.60 21.54
N PRO A 82 9.51 -6.72 22.47
CA PRO A 82 10.55 -7.07 23.42
C PRO A 82 10.12 -8.25 24.31
N ALA A 83 11.09 -9.02 24.80
CA ALA A 83 10.81 -10.19 25.66
C ALA A 83 10.15 -9.80 27.00
N ASP A 84 10.38 -8.57 27.45
CA ASP A 84 9.79 -7.96 28.65
C ASP A 84 8.43 -7.29 28.35
N TRP A 85 7.86 -7.48 27.16
CA TRP A 85 6.50 -7.03 26.89
C TRP A 85 5.50 -8.01 27.49
N PHE A 86 4.57 -7.48 28.27
CA PHE A 86 3.52 -8.22 28.95
C PHE A 86 2.15 -7.74 28.51
N CYS A 87 1.14 -8.61 28.62
CA CYS A 87 -0.25 -8.25 28.42
C CYS A 87 -0.63 -7.09 29.34
N PRO A 88 -1.06 -5.94 28.81
CA PRO A 88 -1.37 -4.76 29.64
C PRO A 88 -2.58 -4.98 30.55
N ARG A 89 -3.39 -6.03 30.28
CA ARG A 89 -4.55 -6.36 31.11
C ARG A 89 -4.20 -7.26 32.31
N CYS A 90 -3.30 -8.23 32.17
CA CYS A 90 -3.06 -9.25 33.20
C CYS A 90 -1.59 -9.53 33.53
N GLY A 91 -0.65 -8.89 32.84
CA GLY A 91 0.78 -9.12 33.04
C GLY A 91 1.29 -10.47 32.50
N ALA A 92 0.47 -11.25 31.78
CA ALA A 92 0.92 -12.47 31.14
C ALA A 92 1.99 -12.17 30.07
N GLY A 93 3.02 -13.01 29.97
CA GLY A 93 4.10 -12.81 29.01
C GLY A 93 3.71 -13.23 27.60
N LYS A 94 4.59 -12.98 26.64
CA LYS A 94 4.46 -13.47 25.25
C LYS A 94 4.12 -14.97 25.10
N PRO A 95 4.62 -15.94 25.92
CA PRO A 95 4.28 -17.35 25.73
C PRO A 95 2.80 -17.70 25.99
N ASP A 96 2.08 -16.89 26.75
CA ASP A 96 0.64 -17.09 27.01
C ASP A 96 -0.25 -16.64 25.85
N PHE A 97 0.32 -15.97 24.84
CA PHE A 97 -0.43 -15.52 23.67
C PHE A 97 -0.58 -16.62 22.63
N ARG A 98 -1.78 -16.70 22.08
CA ARG A 98 -2.16 -17.62 21.02
C ARG A 98 -2.39 -16.83 19.75
N ARG A 99 -1.70 -17.22 18.68
CA ARG A 99 -1.96 -16.70 17.34
C ARG A 99 -3.32 -17.19 16.87
N MET A 100 -4.20 -16.26 16.51
CA MET A 100 -5.55 -16.56 16.05
C MET A 100 -5.62 -16.70 14.52
N GLY A 101 -4.66 -16.14 13.77
CA GLY A 101 -4.72 -16.11 12.30
C GLY A 101 -5.93 -15.30 11.79
N ASP A 102 -5.89 -14.88 10.53
CA ASP A 102 -7.06 -14.37 9.82
C ASP A 102 -7.99 -15.51 9.35
#